data_AF-A0A8D8IS66-F1
#
_entry.id   AF-A0A8D8IS66-F1
#
_cell.length_a   1.000
_cell.length_b   1.000
_cell.length_c   1.000
_cell.angle_alpha   90.00
_cell.angle_beta   90.00
_cell.angle_gamma   90.00
#
_symmetry.space_group_name_H-M   'P 1'
#
loop_
_entity.id
_entity.type
_entity.pdbx_description
1 polymer ?
#
loop_
_entity_poly.entity_id
_entity_poly.type
_entity_poly.pdbx_seq_one_letter_code
_entity_poly.pdbx_strand_id
1 'polypeptide(L)'
;MDDNNSLIYGLEFQARALASRQAESNDVRFFLATQSLKPNNQLHVVDLDEDSSTLQAKIFSHPLGEVWKLTASPHDGNVLASCFSTLGSQGVMQTALLRLPDELTPPDDEAEFLQFADVEVLNTDGYGGEIRTTEFHPTDGNLLCTVIDGKILLFNRAEASTRLVVE
;
A
#
# COMPACT_ATOMS: atom_id res chain seq x y z
N MET A 1 -30.97 -11.05 -20.60
CA MET A 1 -29.50 -11.06 -20.78
C MET A 1 -29.06 -9.89 -19.95
N ASP A 2 -28.53 -10.17 -18.76
CA ASP A 2 -27.99 -9.12 -17.91
C ASP A 2 -26.75 -8.62 -18.64
N ASP A 3 -26.84 -7.40 -19.18
CA ASP A 3 -25.69 -6.71 -19.75
C ASP A 3 -24.68 -6.58 -18.62
N ASN A 4 -23.71 -7.49 -18.61
CA ASN A 4 -22.64 -7.57 -17.62
C ASN A 4 -21.70 -6.37 -17.87
N ASN A 5 -22.17 -5.20 -17.45
CA ASN A 5 -21.54 -3.94 -17.78
C ASN A 5 -20.21 -3.87 -17.02
N SER A 6 -19.11 -3.96 -17.76
CA SER A 6 -17.78 -3.90 -17.14
C SER A 6 -17.55 -2.52 -16.56
N LEU A 7 -17.17 -2.46 -15.28
CA LEU A 7 -16.80 -1.21 -14.63
C LEU A 7 -15.36 -0.87 -14.97
N ILE A 8 -15.13 0.38 -15.38
CA ILE A 8 -13.81 0.86 -15.81
C ILE A 8 -13.43 2.04 -14.92
N TYR A 9 -12.27 1.92 -14.26
CA TYR A 9 -11.63 3.02 -13.56
C TYR A 9 -10.34 3.41 -14.29
N GLY A 10 -10.27 4.68 -14.71
CA GLY A 10 -9.11 5.24 -15.40
C GLY A 10 -8.11 5.86 -14.42
N LEU A 11 -6.82 5.73 -14.71
CA LEU A 11 -5.74 6.37 -13.96
C LEU A 11 -5.08 7.44 -14.83
N GLU A 12 -4.71 8.56 -14.22
CA GLU A 12 -3.96 9.62 -14.89
C GLU A 12 -2.50 9.19 -15.14
N PHE A 13 -1.90 8.50 -14.18
CA PHE A 13 -0.52 8.02 -14.25
C PHE A 13 -0.47 6.50 -14.45
N GLN A 14 0.69 6.03 -14.93
CA GLN A 14 0.91 4.61 -15.16
C GLN A 14 0.76 3.83 -13.85
N ALA A 15 -0.13 2.83 -13.84
CA ALA A 15 -0.30 1.90 -12.74
C ALA A 15 0.87 0.91 -12.68
N ARG A 16 1.25 0.50 -11.47
CA ARG A 16 2.28 -0.53 -11.26
C ARG A 16 1.86 -1.63 -10.31
N ALA A 17 1.18 -1.29 -9.23
CA ALA A 17 0.74 -2.26 -8.23
C ALA A 17 -0.77 -2.18 -8.03
N LEU A 18 -1.39 -3.35 -7.82
CA LEU A 18 -2.80 -3.54 -7.49
C LEU A 18 -2.88 -4.56 -6.35
N ALA A 19 -3.64 -4.25 -5.31
CA ALA A 19 -3.97 -5.16 -4.23
C ALA A 19 -5.47 -5.09 -3.92
N SER A 20 -6.11 -6.22 -3.65
CA SER A 20 -7.45 -6.23 -3.06
C SER A 20 -7.35 -6.20 -1.54
N ARG A 21 -8.32 -5.57 -0.87
CA ARG A 21 -8.47 -5.69 0.58
C ARG A 21 -8.58 -7.16 0.96
N GLN A 22 -7.85 -7.55 1.99
CA GLN A 22 -7.82 -8.92 2.52
C GLN A 22 -8.55 -9.03 3.85
N ALA A 23 -8.49 -7.99 4.69
CA ALA A 23 -9.20 -7.96 5.96
C ALA A 23 -10.71 -8.04 5.77
N GLU A 24 -11.36 -8.84 6.62
CA GLU A 24 -12.80 -9.11 6.58
C GLU A 24 -13.60 -7.80 6.56
N SER A 25 -14.54 -7.73 5.62
CA SER A 25 -15.30 -6.52 5.29
C SER A 25 -16.51 -6.92 4.46
N ASN A 26 -17.62 -6.18 4.60
CA ASN A 26 -18.75 -6.28 3.69
C ASN A 26 -18.52 -5.47 2.40
N ASP A 27 -17.56 -4.54 2.41
CA ASP A 27 -17.25 -3.70 1.26
C ASP A 27 -16.12 -4.30 0.40
N VAL A 28 -16.26 -4.18 -0.92
CA VAL A 28 -15.23 -4.54 -1.90
C VAL A 28 -14.34 -3.33 -2.16
N ARG A 29 -13.06 -3.45 -1.77
CA ARG A 29 -12.05 -2.38 -1.90
C ARG A 29 -10.79 -2.86 -2.60
N PHE A 30 -10.27 -2.03 -3.50
CA PHE A 30 -8.99 -2.21 -4.19
C PHE A 30 -8.05 -1.05 -3.90
N PHE A 31 -6.76 -1.33 -3.95
CA PHE A 31 -5.67 -0.37 -3.79
C PHE A 31 -4.80 -0.40 -5.03
N LEU A 32 -4.60 0.76 -5.65
CA LEU A 32 -3.74 0.90 -6.82
C LEU A 32 -2.64 1.91 -6.53
N ALA A 33 -1.40 1.60 -6.87
CA ALA A 33 -0.33 2.58 -6.85
C ALA A 33 0.20 2.85 -8.26
N THR A 34 0.53 4.11 -8.47
CA THR A 34 1.15 4.59 -9.70
C THR A 34 2.67 4.51 -9.61
N GLN A 35 3.32 4.56 -10.77
CA GLN A 35 4.77 4.60 -10.91
C GLN A 35 5.18 5.80 -11.77
N SER A 36 5.97 6.68 -11.18
CA SER A 36 6.50 7.88 -11.79
C SER A 36 7.85 8.24 -11.18
N LEU A 37 8.78 8.67 -12.04
CA LEU A 37 10.08 9.23 -11.66
C LEU A 37 9.96 10.66 -11.08
N LYS A 38 8.77 11.26 -11.11
CA LYS A 38 8.47 12.58 -10.54
C LYS A 38 7.81 12.40 -9.16
N PRO A 39 7.85 13.42 -8.27
CA PRO A 39 7.20 13.37 -6.95
C PRO A 39 5.67 13.54 -7.04
N ASN A 40 5.01 12.72 -7.85
CA ASN A 40 3.58 12.73 -8.09
C ASN A 40 2.99 11.31 -8.09
N ASN A 41 3.67 10.35 -7.46
CA ASN A 41 3.11 9.02 -7.24
C ASN A 41 1.87 9.13 -6.34
N GLN A 42 0.90 8.26 -6.60
CA GLN A 42 -0.41 8.26 -5.97
C GLN A 42 -0.76 6.85 -5.52
N LEU A 43 -1.51 6.77 -4.43
CA LEU A 43 -2.24 5.57 -4.02
C LEU A 43 -3.73 5.85 -4.14
N HIS A 44 -4.42 5.05 -4.95
CA HIS A 44 -5.87 5.11 -5.14
C HIS A 44 -6.51 4.02 -4.28
N VAL A 45 -7.45 4.42 -3.44
CA VAL A 45 -8.37 3.52 -2.74
C VAL A 45 -9.67 3.53 -3.54
N VAL A 46 -10.04 2.40 -4.12
CA VAL A 46 -11.21 2.27 -5.00
C VAL A 46 -12.21 1.31 -4.37
N ASP A 47 -13.37 1.85 -4.03
CA ASP A 47 -14.50 1.11 -3.49
C ASP A 47 -15.50 0.79 -4.59
N LEU A 48 -15.98 -0.45 -4.59
CA LEU A 48 -17.11 -0.87 -5.40
C LEU A 48 -18.37 -0.77 -4.55
N ASP A 49 -19.30 0.07 -4.99
CA ASP A 49 -20.67 0.04 -4.52
C ASP A 49 -21.41 -1.04 -5.32
N GLU A 50 -21.67 -2.18 -4.67
CA GLU A 50 -22.32 -3.34 -5.29
C GLU A 50 -23.79 -3.06 -5.64
N ASP A 51 -24.47 -2.20 -4.87
CA ASP A 51 -25.89 -1.87 -5.09
C ASP A 51 -26.07 -0.99 -6.33
N SER A 52 -25.21 0.02 -6.48
CA SER A 52 -25.26 0.95 -7.63
C SER A 52 -24.41 0.50 -8.81
N SER A 53 -23.55 -0.52 -8.63
CA SER A 53 -22.52 -0.92 -9.59
C SER A 53 -21.65 0.28 -10.03
N THR A 54 -21.20 1.08 -9.07
CA THR A 54 -20.32 2.23 -9.32
C THR A 54 -18.99 2.10 -8.59
N LEU A 55 -17.95 2.72 -9.14
CA LEU A 55 -16.64 2.80 -8.51
C LEU A 55 -16.44 4.19 -7.91
N GLN A 56 -16.09 4.25 -6.64
CA GLN A 56 -15.73 5.49 -5.94
C GLN A 56 -14.25 5.43 -5.58
N ALA A 57 -13.52 6.51 -5.84
CA ALA A 57 -12.08 6.55 -5.61
C ALA A 57 -11.67 7.69 -4.68
N LYS A 58 -10.71 7.39 -3.81
CA LYS A 58 -10.01 8.35 -2.96
C LYS A 58 -8.52 8.27 -3.27
N ILE A 59 -7.86 9.42 -3.37
CA ILE A 59 -6.47 9.49 -3.85
C ILE A 59 -5.60 10.05 -2.74
N PHE A 60 -4.51 9.34 -2.45
CA PHE A 60 -3.45 9.74 -1.54
C PHE A 60 -2.23 10.14 -2.35
N SER A 61 -1.52 11.18 -1.91
CA SER A 61 -0.16 11.41 -2.38
C SER A 61 0.75 10.34 -1.78
N HIS A 62 1.56 9.67 -2.60
CA HIS A 62 2.53 8.67 -2.15
C HIS A 62 3.95 9.29 -2.13
N PRO A 63 4.44 9.76 -0.97
CA PRO A 63 5.64 10.61 -0.91
C PRO A 63 6.95 9.83 -1.02
N LEU A 64 6.91 8.50 -0.90
CA LEU A 64 8.12 7.70 -0.67
C LEU A 64 8.90 7.36 -1.96
N GLY A 65 8.26 7.49 -3.12
CA GLY A 65 8.86 7.23 -4.44
C GLY A 65 8.07 6.25 -5.29
N GLU A 66 8.76 5.60 -6.22
CA GLU A 66 8.15 4.69 -7.20
C GLU A 66 7.71 3.39 -6.53
N VAL A 67 6.41 3.09 -6.56
CA VAL A 67 5.89 1.86 -5.95
C VAL A 67 6.13 0.66 -6.86
N TRP A 68 6.74 -0.38 -6.31
CA TRP A 68 7.02 -1.64 -6.99
C TRP A 68 6.04 -2.75 -6.62
N LYS A 69 5.58 -2.75 -5.37
CA LYS A 69 4.62 -3.72 -4.87
C LYS A 69 3.78 -3.12 -3.75
N LEU A 70 2.51 -3.50 -3.72
CA LEU A 70 1.60 -3.28 -2.61
C LEU A 70 1.06 -4.62 -2.12
N THR A 71 0.94 -4.75 -0.81
CA THR A 71 0.28 -5.87 -0.14
C THR A 71 -0.69 -5.31 0.89
N ALA A 72 -1.94 -5.76 0.91
CA ALA A 72 -2.91 -5.37 1.93
C ALA A 72 -2.83 -6.30 3.14
N SER A 73 -2.95 -5.74 4.34
CA SER A 73 -3.00 -6.54 5.56
C SER A 73 -4.29 -7.35 5.62
N PRO A 74 -4.22 -8.66 5.94
CA PRO A 74 -5.40 -9.47 6.22
C PRO A 74 -5.98 -9.22 7.61
N HIS A 75 -5.27 -8.50 8.49
CA HIS A 75 -5.65 -8.27 9.88
C HIS A 75 -6.20 -6.86 10.14
N ASP A 76 -5.93 -5.92 9.24
CA ASP A 76 -6.31 -4.52 9.39
C ASP A 76 -6.55 -3.90 8.01
N GLY A 77 -7.81 -3.57 7.71
CA GLY A 77 -8.21 -3.04 6.39
C GLY A 77 -7.62 -1.67 6.05
N ASN A 78 -7.02 -0.98 7.02
CA ASN A 78 -6.41 0.33 6.87
C ASN A 78 -4.87 0.25 6.75
N VAL A 79 -4.26 -0.95 6.73
CA VAL A 79 -2.80 -1.11 6.66
C VAL A 79 -2.39 -1.78 5.35
N LEU A 80 -1.42 -1.15 4.67
CA LEU A 80 -0.77 -1.68 3.48
C LEU A 80 0.75 -1.78 3.73
N ALA A 81 1.40 -2.75 3.10
CA ALA A 81 2.84 -2.74 2.91
C ALA A 81 3.15 -2.23 1.49
N SER A 82 4.08 -1.30 1.38
CA SER A 82 4.59 -0.78 0.11
C SER A 82 6.07 -1.11 -0.01
N CYS A 83 6.48 -1.72 -1.12
CA CYS A 83 7.88 -1.78 -1.54
C CYS A 83 8.07 -0.73 -2.62
N PHE A 84 9.04 0.15 -2.44
CA PHE A 84 9.23 1.30 -3.32
C PHE A 84 10.72 1.61 -3.52
N SER A 85 11.02 2.29 -4.62
CA SER A 85 12.34 2.88 -4.87
C SER A 85 12.26 4.37 -4.55
N THR A 86 13.20 4.88 -3.76
CA THR A 86 13.26 6.30 -3.45
C THR A 86 13.53 7.15 -4.70
N LEU A 87 13.01 8.37 -4.70
CA LEU A 87 13.27 9.33 -5.79
C LEU A 87 14.74 9.77 -5.76
N GLY A 88 15.42 9.71 -6.92
CA GLY A 88 16.80 10.16 -7.05
C GLY A 88 17.56 9.44 -8.16
N SER A 89 18.80 9.85 -8.44
CA SER A 89 19.64 9.30 -9.51
C SER A 89 20.12 7.85 -9.25
N GLN A 90 20.05 7.38 -8.00
CA GLN A 90 20.43 6.02 -7.59
C GLN A 90 19.40 5.42 -6.64
N GLY A 91 18.10 5.58 -6.94
CA GLY A 91 16.99 5.18 -6.08
C GLY A 91 17.25 3.87 -5.32
N VAL A 92 17.01 3.91 -4.01
CA VAL A 92 17.24 2.79 -3.09
C VAL A 92 15.92 2.11 -2.82
N MET A 93 15.89 0.78 -2.93
CA MET A 93 14.70 0.00 -2.59
C MET A 93 14.50 0.01 -1.08
N GLN A 94 13.29 0.35 -0.66
CA GLN A 94 12.84 0.35 0.72
C GLN A 94 11.46 -0.29 0.82
N THR A 95 11.02 -0.54 2.06
CA THR A 95 9.64 -0.94 2.32
C THR A 95 9.08 -0.21 3.52
N ALA A 96 7.80 0.10 3.48
CA ALA A 96 7.09 0.78 4.55
C ALA A 96 5.71 0.18 4.77
N LEU A 97 5.22 0.31 6.00
CA LEU A 97 3.82 0.18 6.34
C LEU A 97 3.14 1.54 6.18
N LEU A 98 2.04 1.56 5.43
CA LEU A 98 1.20 2.73 5.21
C LEU A 98 -0.12 2.51 5.94
N ARG A 99 -0.49 3.44 6.82
CA ARG A 99 -1.79 3.43 7.50
C ARG A 99 -2.71 4.49 6.89
N LEU A 100 -3.85 4.05 6.39
CA LEU A 100 -4.94 4.92 5.99
C LEU A 100 -5.62 5.51 7.24
N PRO A 101 -6.13 6.75 7.18
CA PRO A 101 -7.01 7.27 8.22
C PRO A 101 -8.30 6.45 8.31
N ASP A 102 -8.92 6.44 9.48
CA ASP A 102 -10.18 5.74 9.71
C ASP A 102 -11.32 6.32 8.85
N GLU A 103 -11.27 7.62 8.59
CA GLU A 103 -12.18 8.33 7.70
C GLU A 103 -11.42 8.85 6.46
N LEU A 104 -11.88 8.48 5.26
CA LEU A 104 -11.29 8.88 3.98
C LEU A 104 -11.83 10.24 3.50
N THR A 105 -11.81 11.22 4.40
CA THR A 105 -12.27 12.59 4.15
C THR A 105 -11.07 13.52 4.01
N PRO A 106 -11.08 14.45 3.04
CA PRO A 106 -10.06 15.49 2.95
C PRO A 106 -9.98 16.31 4.25
N PRO A 107 -8.78 16.76 4.66
CA PRO A 107 -8.61 17.59 5.86
C PRO A 107 -9.23 18.99 5.72
N ASP A 108 -9.33 19.48 4.48
CA ASP A 108 -10.05 20.70 4.10
C ASP A 108 -10.59 20.56 2.67
N ASP A 109 -11.49 21.46 2.27
CA ASP A 109 -12.12 21.44 0.93
C ASP A 109 -11.15 21.78 -0.22
N GLU A 110 -9.94 22.28 0.08
CA GLU A 110 -8.93 22.67 -0.90
C GLU A 110 -7.91 21.54 -1.18
N ALA A 111 -7.84 20.53 -0.31
CA ALA A 111 -6.90 19.43 -0.43
C ALA A 111 -7.23 18.50 -1.59
N GLU A 112 -6.35 18.46 -2.59
CA GLU A 112 -6.46 17.58 -3.76
C GLU A 112 -6.24 16.09 -3.41
N PHE A 113 -5.43 15.82 -2.38
CA PHE A 113 -5.04 14.46 -1.98
C PHE A 113 -5.20 14.23 -0.48
N LEU A 114 -5.58 13.00 -0.12
CA LEU A 114 -5.57 12.51 1.26
C LEU A 114 -4.14 12.25 1.75
N GLN A 115 -3.98 12.26 3.08
CA GLN A 115 -2.74 11.95 3.77
C GLN A 115 -2.86 10.65 4.55
N PHE A 116 -1.78 9.87 4.57
CA PHE A 116 -1.68 8.71 5.44
C PHE A 116 -1.72 9.14 6.90
N ALA A 117 -2.43 8.38 7.74
CA ALA A 117 -2.44 8.59 9.18
C ALA A 117 -1.09 8.26 9.81
N ASP A 118 -0.37 7.27 9.25
CA ASP A 118 0.98 6.91 9.67
C ASP A 118 1.76 6.27 8.51
N VAL A 119 3.09 6.42 8.55
CA VAL A 119 4.03 5.83 7.60
C VAL A 119 5.26 5.34 8.36
N GLU A 120 5.43 4.02 8.43
CA GLU A 120 6.55 3.38 9.11
C GLU A 120 7.48 2.70 8.08
N VAL A 121 8.66 3.27 7.82
CA VAL A 121 9.69 2.62 7.00
C VAL A 121 10.36 1.51 7.81
N LEU A 122 10.33 0.28 7.30
CA LEU A 122 10.95 -0.86 7.98
C LEU A 122 12.48 -0.79 7.82
N ASN A 123 13.20 -0.99 8.93
CA ASN A 123 14.65 -1.01 8.92
C ASN A 123 15.16 -2.32 8.28
N THR A 124 15.75 -2.19 7.10
CA THR A 124 16.40 -3.29 6.36
C THR A 124 17.91 -3.06 6.19
N ASP A 125 18.50 -2.13 6.95
CA ASP A 125 19.91 -1.75 6.81
C ASP A 125 20.83 -2.93 7.10
N GLY A 126 21.81 -3.16 6.21
CA GLY A 126 22.80 -4.23 6.37
C GLY A 126 22.35 -5.61 5.85
N TYR A 127 21.09 -5.78 5.43
CA TYR A 127 20.57 -7.07 4.98
C TYR A 127 20.59 -7.27 3.47
N GLY A 128 20.65 -6.18 2.69
CA GLY A 128 20.74 -6.22 1.23
C GLY A 128 20.26 -4.93 0.58
N GLY A 129 20.17 -4.92 -0.75
CA GLY A 129 19.73 -3.77 -1.53
C GLY A 129 18.47 -4.00 -2.37
N GLU A 130 18.09 -5.26 -2.62
CA GLU A 130 17.00 -5.60 -3.52
C GLU A 130 15.81 -6.19 -2.76
N ILE A 131 14.91 -5.31 -2.32
CA ILE A 131 13.64 -5.69 -1.69
C ILE A 131 12.65 -6.11 -2.77
N ARG A 132 12.09 -7.32 -2.65
CA ARG A 132 11.14 -7.88 -3.63
C ARG A 132 9.70 -7.85 -3.15
N THR A 133 9.48 -8.05 -1.85
CA THR A 133 8.14 -8.04 -1.27
C THR A 133 8.19 -7.87 0.24
N THR A 134 7.09 -7.34 0.78
CA THR A 134 6.75 -7.42 2.20
C THR A 134 5.36 -8.05 2.31
N GLU A 135 5.26 -9.14 3.07
CA GLU A 135 4.05 -9.96 3.20
C GLU A 135 3.64 -10.05 4.67
N PHE A 136 2.36 -9.94 4.95
CA PHE A 136 1.81 -10.13 6.29
C PHE A 136 1.68 -11.62 6.59
N HIS A 137 1.97 -12.02 7.83
CA HIS A 137 1.71 -13.39 8.26
C HIS A 137 0.19 -13.64 8.20
N PRO A 138 -0.30 -14.77 7.66
CA PRO A 138 -1.73 -14.95 7.41
C PRO A 138 -2.58 -15.10 8.67
N THR A 139 -1.99 -15.46 9.81
CA THR A 139 -2.72 -15.76 11.06
C THR A 139 -2.25 -15.01 12.30
N ASP A 140 -1.11 -14.32 12.22
CA ASP A 140 -0.54 -13.58 13.36
C ASP A 140 -0.41 -12.12 12.96
N GLY A 141 -1.29 -11.27 13.49
CA GLY A 141 -1.35 -9.84 13.14
C GLY A 141 -0.10 -9.04 13.51
N ASN A 142 0.76 -9.61 14.35
CA ASN A 142 2.00 -8.97 14.74
C ASN A 142 3.16 -9.34 13.82
N LEU A 143 3.04 -10.35 12.97
CA LEU A 143 4.15 -10.82 12.15
C LEU A 143 4.00 -10.40 10.68
N LEU A 144 5.14 -10.05 10.08
CA LEU A 144 5.29 -9.82 8.65
C LEU A 144 6.73 -10.14 8.25
N CYS A 145 6.95 -10.41 6.97
CA CYS A 145 8.30 -10.63 6.47
C CYS A 145 8.61 -9.81 5.22
N THR A 146 9.89 -9.51 5.02
CA THR A 146 10.41 -8.87 3.81
C THR A 146 11.42 -9.78 3.15
N VAL A 147 11.27 -9.99 1.84
CA VAL A 147 12.27 -10.70 1.03
C VAL A 147 13.27 -9.70 0.46
N ILE A 148 14.55 -9.87 0.82
CA ILE A 148 15.65 -8.97 0.42
C ILE A 148 16.89 -9.77 0.04
N ASP A 149 17.44 -9.57 -1.18
CA ASP A 149 18.64 -10.27 -1.69
C ASP A 149 18.63 -11.80 -1.47
N GLY A 150 17.45 -12.44 -1.55
CA GLY A 150 17.27 -13.88 -1.31
C GLY A 150 17.19 -14.31 0.15
N LYS A 151 17.23 -13.38 1.11
CA LYS A 151 16.96 -13.58 2.54
C LYS A 151 15.51 -13.25 2.88
N ILE A 152 15.04 -13.72 4.03
CA ILE A 152 13.70 -13.42 4.56
C ILE A 152 13.85 -12.79 5.94
N LEU A 153 13.62 -11.49 6.03
CA LEU A 153 13.59 -10.78 7.29
C LEU A 153 12.22 -10.95 7.93
N LEU A 154 12.13 -11.52 9.12
CA LEU A 154 10.90 -11.61 9.90
C LEU A 154 10.82 -10.47 10.90
N PHE A 155 9.76 -9.69 10.83
CA PHE A 155 9.47 -8.60 11.74
C PHE A 155 8.32 -8.95 12.70
N ASN A 156 8.39 -8.39 13.90
CA ASN A 156 7.30 -8.38 14.87
C ASN A 156 6.89 -6.93 15.17
N ARG A 157 5.60 -6.66 15.07
CA ARG A 157 4.94 -5.39 15.35
C ARG A 157 4.57 -5.36 16.83
N ALA A 158 5.38 -4.67 17.62
CA ALA A 158 4.99 -4.30 18.98
C ALA A 158 4.22 -2.96 18.94
N GLU A 159 3.49 -2.64 20.01
CA GLU A 159 2.71 -1.39 20.12
C GLU A 159 3.51 -0.11 19.81
N ALA A 160 4.83 -0.13 20.04
CA ALA A 160 5.69 1.05 19.86
C ALA A 160 6.45 1.10 18.53
N SER A 161 6.74 -0.05 17.93
CA SER A 161 7.53 -0.12 16.69
C SER A 161 7.57 -1.54 16.12
N THR A 162 7.75 -1.65 14.81
CA THR A 162 8.11 -2.89 14.14
C THR A 162 9.60 -3.19 14.34
N ARG A 163 9.94 -4.44 14.70
CA ARG A 163 11.32 -4.87 14.99
C ARG A 163 11.66 -6.16 14.27
N LEU A 164 12.87 -6.25 13.74
CA LEU A 164 13.41 -7.49 13.20
C LEU A 164 13.59 -8.53 14.33
N VAL A 165 13.18 -9.76 14.09
CA VAL A 165 13.27 -10.87 15.05
C VAL A 165 14.14 -12.01 14.54
N VAL A 166 14.09 -12.31 13.23
CA VAL A 166 14.86 -13.39 12.58
C VAL A 166 15.23 -12.97 11.14
N GLU A 167 16.34 -13.49 10.63
CA GLU A 167 16.80 -13.38 9.22
C GLU A 167 16.96 -14.76 8.56
#